data_AF-A0A060Z4N8-F1
#
_entry.id   AF-A0A060Z4N8-F1
#
_cell.length_a   1.000
_cell.length_b   1.000
_cell.length_c   1.000
_cell.angle_alpha   90.00
_cell.angle_beta   90.00
_cell.angle_gamma   90.00
#
_symmetry.space_group_name_H-M   'P 1'
#
loop_
_entity.id
_entity.type
_entity.pdbx_description
1 polymer ?
#
loop_
_entity_poly.entity_id
_entity_poly.type
_entity_poly.pdbx_seq_one_letter_code
_entity_poly.pdbx_strand_id
1 'polypeptide(L)'
;MKLTVIDTPGFGDQINNENCWDPISKYINEQYEKFLKEEVNIARKKRIPDTRVHCCLYFISPTGHSLRQLDIEFMKHLSRVVNIIPVIAKSDTMTPDEKNEFKHRVRDEIP
;
A
#
# COMPACT_ATOMS: atom_id res chain seq x y z
N MET A 1 -13.44 1.19 19.27
CA MET A 1 -12.47 1.26 18.16
C MET A 1 -13.13 0.59 16.96
N LYS A 2 -13.09 1.16 15.75
CA LYS A 2 -13.71 0.59 14.55
C LYS A 2 -12.61 0.26 13.54
N LEU A 3 -12.47 -1.01 13.18
CA LEU A 3 -11.55 -1.46 12.15
C LEU A 3 -12.28 -1.42 10.80
N THR A 4 -11.62 -0.86 9.78
CA THR A 4 -12.09 -0.86 8.40
C THR A 4 -10.98 -1.43 7.53
N VAL A 5 -11.31 -2.40 6.68
CA VAL A 5 -10.40 -2.97 5.69
C VAL A 5 -10.93 -2.61 4.32
N ILE A 6 -10.05 -2.11 3.44
CA ILE A 6 -10.36 -1.73 2.08
C ILE A 6 -9.63 -2.71 1.18
N ASP A 7 -10.40 -3.42 0.35
CA ASP A 7 -9.85 -4.30 -0.68
C ASP A 7 -9.67 -3.53 -1.99
N THR A 8 -8.63 -3.87 -2.75
CA THR A 8 -8.26 -3.18 -3.99
C THR A 8 -8.13 -4.18 -5.13
N PRO A 9 -8.53 -3.82 -6.36
CA PRO A 9 -8.24 -4.64 -7.54
C PRO A 9 -6.74 -4.92 -7.70
N GLY A 10 -6.40 -6.08 -8.27
CA GLY A 10 -5.02 -6.42 -8.61
C GLY A 10 -4.43 -5.52 -9.71
N PHE A 11 -3.10 -5.45 -9.75
CA PHE A 11 -2.32 -4.73 -10.76
C PHE A 11 -1.18 -5.63 -11.28
N GLY A 12 -0.62 -5.31 -12.46
CA GLY A 12 0.50 -6.06 -13.04
C GLY A 12 0.12 -7.15 -14.03
N ASP A 13 -1.17 -7.30 -14.37
CA ASP A 13 -1.67 -8.31 -15.30
C ASP A 13 -1.79 -7.80 -16.75
N GLN A 14 -1.57 -6.50 -16.97
CA GLN A 14 -1.67 -5.87 -18.29
C GLN A 14 -0.32 -5.83 -19.00
N ILE A 15 -0.33 -5.67 -20.33
CA ILE A 15 0.90 -5.47 -21.13
C ILE A 15 1.55 -4.12 -20.78
N ASN A 16 0.74 -3.07 -20.59
CA ASN A 16 1.18 -1.78 -20.09
C ASN A 16 0.59 -1.55 -18.69
N ASN A 17 1.46 -1.39 -17.68
CA ASN A 17 1.09 -1.12 -16.29
C ASN A 17 1.50 0.31 -15.83
N GLU A 18 1.79 1.21 -16.77
CA GLU A 18 2.04 2.61 -16.46
C GLU A 18 0.90 3.20 -15.62
N ASN A 19 1.25 3.92 -14.55
CA ASN A 19 0.32 4.60 -13.65
C ASN A 19 -0.73 3.70 -12.98
N CYS A 20 -0.46 2.40 -12.84
CA CYS A 20 -1.38 1.48 -12.15
C CYS A 20 -1.63 1.82 -10.67
N TRP A 21 -0.80 2.66 -10.04
CA TRP A 21 -0.96 3.17 -8.69
C TRP A 21 -1.92 4.37 -8.56
N ASP A 22 -2.31 5.01 -9.67
CA ASP A 22 -3.14 6.22 -9.64
C ASP A 22 -4.52 6.01 -8.99
N PRO A 23 -5.27 4.92 -9.26
CA PRO A 23 -6.56 4.70 -8.63
C PRO A 23 -6.47 4.60 -7.10
N ILE A 24 -5.45 3.91 -6.59
CA ILE A 24 -5.21 3.76 -5.15
C ILE A 24 -4.79 5.10 -4.55
N SER A 25 -3.85 5.80 -5.19
CA SER A 25 -3.37 7.12 -4.73
C SER A 25 -4.50 8.15 -4.69
N LYS A 26 -5.36 8.16 -5.71
CA LYS A 26 -6.55 9.00 -5.77
C LYS A 26 -7.51 8.69 -4.63
N TYR A 27 -7.80 7.42 -4.36
CA TYR A 27 -8.67 7.03 -3.26
C TYR A 27 -8.16 7.54 -1.90
N ILE A 28 -6.85 7.39 -1.63
CA ILE A 28 -6.21 7.86 -0.40
C ILE A 28 -6.36 9.39 -0.28
N ASN A 29 -6.05 10.13 -1.34
CA ASN A 29 -6.17 11.58 -1.37
C ASN A 29 -7.61 12.06 -1.18
N GLU A 30 -8.60 11.38 -1.76
CA GLU A 30 -10.02 11.69 -1.54
C GLU A 30 -10.41 11.53 -0.06
N GLN A 31 -9.84 10.56 0.67
CA GLN A 31 -10.11 10.43 2.11
C GLN A 31 -9.46 11.56 2.91
N TYR A 32 -8.25 11.99 2.53
CA TYR A 32 -7.60 13.15 3.14
C TYR A 32 -8.40 14.44 2.91
N GLU A 33 -8.86 14.68 1.68
CA GLU A 33 -9.70 15.84 1.36
C GLU A 33 -11.02 15.85 2.13
N LYS A 34 -11.68 14.70 2.25
CA LYS A 34 -12.93 14.58 3.04
C LYS A 34 -12.69 14.96 4.49
N PHE A 35 -11.59 14.48 5.08
CA PHE A 35 -11.23 14.81 6.45
C PHE A 35 -10.92 16.30 6.60
N LEU A 36 -10.13 16.88 5.68
CA LEU A 36 -9.76 18.30 5.69
C LEU A 36 -10.99 19.21 5.57
N LYS A 37 -11.94 18.89 4.68
CA LYS A 37 -13.19 19.65 4.52
C LYS A 37 -14.01 19.69 5.80
N GLU A 38 -14.08 18.58 6.53
CA GLU A 38 -14.80 18.51 7.82
C GLU A 38 -14.05 19.24 8.95
N GLU A 39 -12.71 19.24 8.92
CA GLU A 39 -11.88 19.94 9.90
C GLU A 39 -11.96 21.47 9.78
N VAL A 40 -12.00 21.97 8.55
CA VAL A 40 -12.10 23.41 8.22
C VAL A 40 -13.53 23.94 8.34
N ASN A 41 -14.54 23.08 8.35
CA ASN A 41 -15.94 23.49 8.43
C ASN A 41 -16.23 24.28 9.72
N ILE A 42 -16.88 25.44 9.58
CA ILE A 42 -17.27 26.34 10.67
C ILE A 42 -18.21 25.63 11.66
N ALA A 43 -19.12 24.80 11.16
CA ALA A 43 -19.99 23.95 11.98
C ALA A 43 -19.28 22.62 12.33
N ARG A 44 -18.13 22.71 13.01
CA ARG A 44 -17.32 21.54 13.35
C ARG A 44 -18.12 20.53 14.18
N LYS A 45 -18.23 19.30 13.69
CA LYS A 45 -18.80 18.19 14.47
C LYS A 45 -17.91 17.90 15.68
N LYS A 46 -18.51 17.61 16.84
CA LYS A 46 -17.79 17.24 18.07
C LYS A 46 -16.91 16.00 17.88
N ARG A 47 -17.23 15.15 16.90
CA ARG A 47 -16.43 13.99 16.47
C ARG A 47 -16.46 13.89 14.94
N ILE A 48 -15.30 14.08 14.31
CA ILE A 48 -15.14 13.93 12.87
C ILE A 48 -14.96 12.43 12.56
N PRO A 49 -15.71 11.86 11.60
CA PRO A 49 -15.48 10.50 11.15
C PRO A 49 -14.15 10.43 10.37
N ASP A 50 -13.17 9.71 10.92
CA ASP A 50 -11.89 9.48 10.25
C ASP A 50 -11.98 8.28 9.30
N THR A 51 -11.92 8.56 8.00
CA THR A 51 -11.88 7.53 6.93
C THR A 51 -10.53 7.46 6.23
N ARG A 52 -9.52 8.17 6.73
CA ARG A 52 -8.17 8.17 6.13
C ARG A 52 -7.58 6.77 6.20
N VAL A 53 -6.78 6.43 5.20
CA VAL A 53 -6.05 5.15 5.18
C VAL A 53 -4.84 5.31 6.09
N HIS A 54 -4.83 4.62 7.24
CA HIS A 54 -3.74 4.72 8.20
C HIS A 54 -2.52 3.88 7.82
N CYS A 55 -2.74 2.78 7.11
CA CYS A 55 -1.73 1.82 6.71
C CYS A 55 -2.16 1.09 5.44
N CYS A 56 -1.20 0.83 4.56
CA CYS A 56 -1.34 0.00 3.37
C CYS A 56 -0.49 -1.26 3.54
N LEU A 57 -1.12 -2.44 3.45
CA LEU A 57 -0.39 -3.71 3.39
C LEU A 57 -0.05 -3.99 1.93
N TYR A 58 1.22 -3.94 1.58
CA TYR A 58 1.69 -4.16 0.21
C TYR A 58 2.13 -5.60 0.02
N PHE A 59 1.46 -6.34 -0.85
CA PHE A 59 1.74 -7.76 -1.07
C PHE A 59 2.80 -7.96 -2.14
N ILE A 60 3.94 -8.52 -1.73
CA ILE A 60 5.06 -8.88 -2.60
C ILE A 60 4.92 -10.36 -2.99
N SER A 61 5.02 -10.66 -4.28
CA SER A 61 4.98 -12.05 -4.76
C SER A 61 6.21 -12.85 -4.28
N PRO A 62 6.04 -14.10 -3.81
CA PRO A 62 7.14 -14.93 -3.32
C PRO A 62 7.93 -15.53 -4.49
N THR A 63 8.67 -14.70 -5.23
CA THR A 63 9.47 -15.15 -6.39
C THR A 63 10.80 -15.80 -6.00
N GLY A 64 11.29 -15.53 -4.78
CA GLY A 64 12.64 -15.97 -4.34
C GLY A 64 13.80 -15.20 -4.98
N HIS A 65 13.49 -14.18 -5.80
CA HIS A 65 14.48 -13.37 -6.52
C HIS A 65 14.48 -11.92 -6.00
N SER A 66 14.69 -10.94 -6.86
CA SER A 66 14.57 -9.51 -6.55
C SER A 66 13.11 -9.04 -6.66
N LEU A 67 12.83 -7.85 -6.10
CA LEU A 67 11.59 -7.13 -6.32
C LEU A 67 11.43 -6.80 -7.80
N ARG A 68 10.19 -6.88 -8.29
CA ARG A 68 9.86 -6.41 -9.63
C ARG A 68 10.01 -4.89 -9.64
N GLN A 69 10.52 -4.33 -10.74
CA GLN A 69 10.62 -2.88 -10.89
C GLN A 69 9.28 -2.17 -10.70
N LEU A 70 8.19 -2.80 -11.17
CA LEU A 70 6.82 -2.33 -10.94
C LEU A 70 6.50 -2.18 -9.45
N ASP A 71 6.89 -3.15 -8.62
CA ASP A 71 6.63 -3.10 -7.18
C ASP A 71 7.43 -2.00 -6.49
N ILE A 72 8.68 -1.79 -6.92
CA ILE A 72 9.54 -0.71 -6.40
C ILE A 72 8.92 0.66 -6.70
N GLU A 73 8.50 0.89 -7.95
CA GLU A 73 7.86 2.15 -8.36
C GLU A 73 6.54 2.36 -7.62
N PHE A 74 5.69 1.33 -7.53
CA PHE A 74 4.42 1.41 -6.82
C PHE A 74 4.60 1.79 -5.35
N MET A 75 5.48 1.09 -4.63
CA MET A 75 5.78 1.38 -3.23
C MET A 75 6.36 2.78 -3.05
N LYS A 76 7.24 3.23 -3.95
CA LYS A 76 7.83 4.58 -3.92
C LYS A 76 6.79 5.69 -4.11
N HIS A 77 5.76 5.47 -4.92
CA HIS A 77 4.66 6.41 -5.09
C HIS A 77 3.72 6.41 -3.88
N LEU A 78 3.32 5.23 -3.40
CA LEU A 78 2.42 5.12 -2.26
C LEU A 78 3.04 5.59 -0.94
N SER A 79 4.36 5.42 -0.73
CA SER A 79 5.01 5.75 0.55
C SER A 79 4.99 7.24 0.86
N ARG A 80 4.76 8.08 -0.17
CA ARG A 80 4.60 9.53 -0.04
C ARG A 80 3.25 9.93 0.54
N VAL A 81 2.23 9.07 0.42
CA VAL A 81 0.84 9.39 0.79
C VAL A 81 0.31 8.52 1.93
N VAL A 82 0.87 7.33 2.16
CA VAL A 82 0.41 6.41 3.21
C VAL A 82 1.58 5.57 3.78
N ASN A 83 1.45 5.17 5.04
CA ASN A 83 2.37 4.22 5.64
C ASN A 83 2.25 2.85 4.96
N ILE A 84 3.34 2.31 4.43
CA ILE A 84 3.37 1.00 3.79
C ILE A 84 4.00 -0.04 4.71
N ILE A 85 3.37 -1.20 4.80
CA ILE A 85 3.95 -2.41 5.40
C ILE A 85 4.07 -3.46 4.29
N PRO A 86 5.29 -3.77 3.81
CA PRO A 86 5.50 -4.83 2.83
C PRO A 86 5.29 -6.20 3.48
N VAL A 87 4.56 -7.07 2.78
CA VAL A 87 4.20 -8.43 3.22
C VAL A 87 4.53 -9.40 2.10
N ILE A 88 5.31 -10.44 2.39
CA ILE A 88 5.54 -11.54 1.45
C ILE A 88 4.25 -12.35 1.36
N ALA A 89 3.58 -12.30 0.21
CA ALA A 89 2.36 -13.05 -0.06
C ALA A 89 2.66 -14.55 -0.11
N LYS A 90 1.68 -15.39 0.24
CA LYS A 90 1.74 -16.86 0.11
C LYS A 90 3.09 -17.46 0.55
N SER A 91 3.59 -17.05 1.73
CA SER A 91 4.94 -17.43 2.17
C SER A 91 5.12 -18.94 2.42
N ASP A 92 4.03 -19.71 2.38
CA ASP A 92 4.02 -21.17 2.37
C ASP A 92 4.66 -21.78 1.11
N THR A 93 4.79 -21.02 0.02
CA THR A 93 5.49 -21.48 -1.19
C THR A 93 7.01 -21.46 -1.07
N MET A 94 7.56 -20.97 0.05
CA MET A 94 8.99 -20.82 0.28
C MET A 94 9.41 -21.65 1.49
N THR A 95 10.63 -22.18 1.45
CA THR A 95 11.27 -22.78 2.61
C THR A 95 11.67 -21.70 3.63
N PRO A 96 11.89 -22.06 4.92
CA PRO A 96 12.33 -21.10 5.94
C PRO A 96 13.61 -20.35 5.58
N ASP A 97 14.55 -21.02 4.91
CA ASP A 97 15.83 -20.44 4.48
C ASP A 97 15.63 -19.44 3.34
N GLU A 98 14.89 -19.82 2.29
CA GLU A 98 14.53 -18.93 1.19
C GLU A 98 13.76 -17.70 1.66
N LYS A 99 12.87 -17.87 2.65
CA LYS A 99 12.12 -16.77 3.25
C LYS A 99 13.04 -15.77 3.95
N ASN A 100 14.05 -16.24 4.67
CA ASN A 100 15.02 -15.37 5.33
C ASN A 100 15.88 -14.61 4.31
N GLU A 101 16.38 -15.30 3.28
CA GLU A 101 17.15 -14.66 2.21
C GLU A 101 16.33 -13.64 1.43
N PHE A 102 15.08 -13.97 1.07
CA PHE A 102 14.22 -13.05 0.35
C PHE A 102 13.84 -11.84 1.19
N LYS A 103 13.62 -12.03 2.51
CA LYS A 103 13.38 -10.92 3.43
C LYS A 103 14.59 -9.98 3.54
N HIS A 104 15.82 -10.51 3.50
CA HIS A 104 17.03 -9.69 3.45
C HIS A 104 17.09 -8.88 2.15
N ARG A 105 16.92 -9.54 1.00
CA ARG A 105 16.90 -8.86 -0.31
C ARG A 105 15.85 -7.76 -0.41
N VAL A 106 14.62 -8.05 0.00
CA VAL A 106 13.53 -7.06 0.02
C VAL A 106 13.88 -5.85 0.89
N ARG A 107 14.58 -6.03 2.02
CA ARG A 107 15.01 -4.91 2.86
C ARG A 107 16.09 -4.06 2.22
N ASP A 108 16.99 -4.66 1.44
CA ASP A 108 18.08 -3.95 0.77
C ASP A 108 17.57 -3.18 -0.47
N GLU A 109 16.48 -3.64 -1.09
CA GLU A 109 15.89 -3.05 -2.30
C GLU A 109 14.76 -2.04 -2.03
N ILE A 110 14.20 -2.01 -0.81
CA ILE A 110 13.19 -1.01 -0.43
C ILE A 110 13.88 0.37 -0.24
N PRO A 111 13.33 1.44 -0.84
CA PRO A 111 13.87 2.80 -0.71
C PRO A 111 13.67 3.45 0.66
#